data_AF-A0A5S3YM60-F1
#
_entry.id   AF-A0A5S3YM60-F1
#
_cell.length_a   1.000
_cell.length_b   1.000
_cell.length_c   1.000
_cell.angle_alpha   90.00
_cell.angle_beta   90.00
_cell.angle_gamma   90.00
#
_symmetry.space_group_name_H-M   'P 1'
#
loop_
_entity.id
_entity.type
_entity.pdbx_description
1 polymer ?
#
loop_
_entity_poly.entity_id
_entity_poly.type
_entity_poly.pdbx_seq_one_letter_code
_entity_poly.pdbx_strand_id
1 'polypeptide(L)'
;EKYDAFIAELKQHYEKTYKTKVGVKNQTSIINDRQFQRLNDIIIDAKNKGANVWQAEPARDNRQLPLHIITHVNKSMRVMQEELFGTILPILKISNLNDAI
;
A
#
# COMPACT_ATOMS: atom_id res chain seq x y z
N GLU A 1 10.50 5.57 -16.52
CA GLU A 1 9.78 6.78 -16.96
C GLU A 1 8.26 6.69 -16.72
N LYS A 2 7.45 6.02 -17.55
CA LYS A 2 5.98 5.97 -17.33
C LYS A 2 5.56 5.33 -15.99
N TYR A 3 6.25 4.28 -15.56
CA TYR A 3 6.01 3.62 -14.26
C TYR A 3 6.24 4.60 -13.11
N ASP A 4 7.41 5.25 -13.09
CA ASP A 4 7.80 6.16 -12.01
C ASP A 4 6.89 7.40 -11.97
N ALA A 5 6.53 7.93 -13.14
CA ALA A 5 5.59 9.04 -13.26
C ALA A 5 4.19 8.68 -12.74
N PHE A 6 3.69 7.47 -13.04
CA PHE A 6 2.42 6.98 -12.50
C PHE A 6 2.44 6.89 -10.97
N ILE A 7 3.52 6.33 -10.39
CA ILE A 7 3.67 6.23 -8.93
C ILE A 7 3.70 7.62 -8.29
N ALA A 8 4.41 8.58 -8.89
CA ALA A 8 4.48 9.94 -8.39
C ALA A 8 3.11 10.64 -8.41
N GLU A 9 2.40 10.57 -9.54
CA GLU A 9 1.07 11.17 -9.69
C GLU A 9 0.05 10.52 -8.74
N LEU A 10 0.09 9.20 -8.58
CA LEU A 10 -0.80 8.47 -7.67
C LEU A 10 -0.63 8.94 -6.22
N LYS A 11 0.62 9.08 -5.76
CA LYS A 11 0.94 9.59 -4.42
C LYS A 11 0.43 11.02 -4.24
N GLN A 12 0.73 11.89 -5.19
CA GLN A 12 0.32 13.30 -5.17
C GLN A 12 -1.21 13.44 -5.17
N HIS A 13 -1.91 12.67 -6.01
CA HIS A 13 -3.36 12.68 -6.09
C HIS A 13 -4.01 12.21 -4.79
N TYR A 14 -3.47 11.15 -4.18
CA TYR A 14 -3.95 10.65 -2.90
C TYR A 14 -3.79 11.72 -1.81
N GLU A 15 -2.59 12.29 -1.66
CA GLU A 15 -2.35 13.34 -0.68
C GLU A 15 -3.27 14.55 -0.89
N LYS A 16 -3.40 15.05 -2.11
CA LYS A 16 -4.28 16.20 -2.42
C LYS A 16 -5.73 15.93 -2.04
N THR A 17 -6.22 14.73 -2.31
CA THR A 17 -7.63 14.35 -2.10
C THR A 17 -7.94 14.09 -0.63
N TYR A 18 -7.08 13.31 0.05
CA TYR A 18 -7.39 12.77 1.37
C TYR A 18 -6.81 13.60 2.52
N LYS A 19 -5.76 14.40 2.31
CA LYS A 19 -5.20 15.31 3.32
C LYS A 19 -6.16 16.44 3.69
N THR A 20 -7.07 16.81 2.78
CA THR A 20 -7.99 17.95 2.93
C THR A 20 -9.46 17.55 3.12
N LYS A 21 -9.97 16.54 2.39
CA LYS A 21 -11.42 16.26 2.36
C LYS A 21 -11.93 15.32 3.44
N VAL A 22 -11.17 14.29 3.77
CA VAL A 22 -11.67 13.28 4.72
C VAL A 22 -11.57 13.82 6.14
N GLY A 23 -10.66 14.76 6.41
CA GLY A 23 -10.32 15.12 7.77
C GLY A 23 -9.73 13.91 8.46
N VAL A 24 -8.71 14.12 9.28
CA VAL A 24 -7.98 12.99 9.86
C VAL A 24 -8.85 12.11 10.80
N LYS A 25 -10.06 12.58 11.13
CA LYS A 25 -11.06 11.92 11.97
C LYS A 25 -11.91 10.85 11.26
N ASN A 26 -11.97 10.83 9.93
CA ASN A 26 -12.83 9.90 9.19
C ASN A 26 -12.08 8.70 8.58
N GLN A 27 -10.85 8.43 9.01
CA GLN A 27 -10.17 7.17 8.66
C GLN A 27 -10.75 6.01 9.49
N THR A 28 -11.19 4.97 8.80
CA THR A 28 -11.66 3.74 9.44
C THR A 28 -10.48 2.99 10.05
N SER A 29 -10.76 2.20 11.08
CA SER A 29 -9.76 1.37 11.75
C SER A 29 -9.88 -0.07 11.30
N ILE A 30 -8.76 -0.80 11.31
CA ILE A 30 -8.79 -2.25 11.09
C ILE A 30 -9.57 -2.90 12.24
N ILE A 31 -10.43 -3.85 11.87
CA ILE A 31 -11.49 -4.40 12.73
C ILE A 31 -10.99 -4.98 14.05
N ASN A 32 -9.80 -5.59 14.07
CA ASN A 32 -9.19 -6.16 15.26
C ASN A 32 -7.65 -6.18 15.16
N ASP A 33 -6.99 -6.45 16.29
CA ASP A 33 -5.52 -6.44 16.39
C ASP A 33 -4.88 -7.54 15.55
N ARG A 34 -5.52 -8.72 15.41
CA ARG A 34 -5.00 -9.81 14.59
C ARG A 34 -4.89 -9.41 13.11
N GLN A 35 -5.92 -8.77 12.56
CA GLN A 35 -5.92 -8.29 11.18
C GLN A 35 -4.93 -7.14 11.00
N PHE A 36 -4.84 -6.24 11.99
CA PHE A 36 -3.87 -5.15 11.95
C PHE A 36 -2.44 -5.69 11.95
N GLN A 37 -2.12 -6.65 12.82
CA GLN A 37 -0.81 -7.29 12.87
C GLN A 37 -0.52 -8.04 11.57
N ARG A 38 -1.48 -8.82 11.04
CA ARG A 38 -1.33 -9.54 9.77
C ARG A 38 -0.92 -8.61 8.63
N LEU A 39 -1.57 -7.44 8.50
CA LEU A 39 -1.26 -6.46 7.46
C LEU A 39 0.13 -5.84 7.65
N ASN A 40 0.51 -5.51 8.88
CA ASN A 40 1.87 -5.04 9.18
C ASN A 40 2.93 -6.10 8.84
N ASP A 41 2.70 -7.37 9.17
CA ASP A 41 3.63 -8.46 8.85
C ASP A 41 3.78 -8.65 7.32
N ILE A 42 2.71 -8.43 6.54
CA ILE A 42 2.76 -8.45 5.07
C ILE A 42 3.62 -7.30 4.53
N ILE A 43 3.49 -6.10 5.09
CA ILE A 43 4.31 -4.94 4.71
C ILE A 43 5.78 -5.20 5.04
N ILE A 44 6.06 -5.75 6.23
CA ILE A 44 7.40 -6.12 6.68
C ILE A 44 8.00 -7.20 5.77
N ASP A 45 7.24 -8.24 5.41
CA ASP A 45 7.67 -9.28 4.46
C ASP A 45 8.11 -8.68 3.13
N ALA A 46 7.31 -7.78 2.56
CA ALA A 46 7.64 -7.12 1.31
C ALA A 46 8.93 -6.28 1.43
N LYS A 47 9.08 -5.48 2.50
CA LYS A 47 10.28 -4.67 2.75
C LYS A 47 11.53 -5.55 2.90
N ASN A 48 11.43 -6.64 3.65
CA ASN A 48 12.53 -7.59 3.86
C ASN A 48 12.95 -8.31 2.57
N LYS A 49 12.03 -8.46 1.62
CA LYS A 49 12.28 -9.03 0.29
C LYS A 49 12.67 -7.97 -0.77
N GLY A 50 12.97 -6.75 -0.35
CA GLY A 50 13.49 -5.68 -1.22
C GLY A 50 12.43 -4.81 -1.89
N ALA A 51 11.16 -4.88 -1.47
CA ALA A 51 10.14 -3.96 -1.96
C ALA A 51 10.32 -2.55 -1.39
N ASN A 52 9.92 -1.56 -2.17
CA ASN A 52 9.88 -0.16 -1.76
C ASN A 52 8.49 0.18 -1.24
N VAL A 53 8.40 0.51 0.05
CA VAL A 53 7.15 0.84 0.74
C VAL A 53 7.07 2.36 0.93
N TRP A 54 6.02 2.96 0.40
CA TRP A 54 5.61 4.33 0.72
C TRP A 54 4.32 4.29 1.51
N GLN A 55 4.20 5.12 2.54
CA GLN A 55 2.98 5.28 3.33
C GLN A 55 2.46 6.71 3.22
N ALA A 56 1.15 6.88 3.20
CA ALA A 56 0.54 8.19 3.35
C ALA A 56 0.53 8.65 4.82
N GLU A 57 0.68 9.95 5.05
CA GLU A 57 0.57 10.56 6.38
C GLU A 57 -0.87 11.04 6.68
N PRO A 58 -1.29 11.10 7.97
CA PRO A 58 -0.53 10.67 9.15
C PRO A 58 -0.75 9.20 9.50
N ALA A 59 0.30 8.52 9.98
CA ALA A 59 0.13 7.30 10.77
C ALA A 59 -0.48 7.65 12.14
N ARG A 60 -1.43 6.85 12.63
CA ARG A 60 -2.18 7.14 13.86
C ARG A 60 -2.30 5.94 14.77
N ASP A 61 -2.27 6.22 16.06
CA ASP A 61 -2.54 5.26 17.12
C ASP A 61 -4.05 4.95 17.15
N ASN A 62 -4.45 3.75 16.71
CA ASN A 62 -5.75 3.06 16.93
C ASN A 62 -6.03 1.99 15.83
N ARG A 63 -5.04 1.17 15.44
CA ARG A 63 -5.17 0.24 14.29
C ARG A 63 -5.56 0.91 12.98
N GLN A 64 -5.31 2.21 12.84
CA GLN A 64 -5.46 2.90 11.56
C GLN A 64 -4.25 2.55 10.70
N LEU A 65 -4.51 2.05 9.50
CA LEU A 65 -3.47 1.74 8.51
C LEU A 65 -3.68 2.69 7.32
N PRO A 66 -2.88 3.76 7.18
CA PRO A 66 -2.99 4.64 6.03
C PRO A 66 -2.66 3.87 4.73
N LEU A 67 -2.92 4.47 3.58
CA LEU A 67 -2.58 3.85 2.31
C LEU A 67 -1.07 3.56 2.25
N HIS A 68 -0.72 2.28 2.01
CA HIS A 68 0.62 1.84 1.70
C HIS A 68 0.70 1.53 0.21
N ILE A 69 1.59 2.20 -0.51
CA ILE A 69 1.92 1.87 -1.90
C ILE A 69 3.22 1.09 -1.89
N ILE A 70 3.17 -0.15 -2.36
CA ILE A 70 4.33 -1.05 -2.38
C ILE A 70 4.75 -1.29 -3.83
N THR A 71 5.98 -0.90 -4.17
CA THR A 71 6.58 -1.05 -5.49
C THR A 71 7.75 -2.03 -5.43
N HIS A 72 8.27 -2.46 -6.58
CA HIS A 72 9.29 -3.51 -6.66
C HIS A 72 8.84 -4.83 -6.02
N VAL A 73 7.54 -5.11 -6.12
CA VAL A 73 6.94 -6.36 -5.64
C VAL A 73 7.26 -7.51 -6.58
N ASN A 74 7.32 -8.72 -6.03
CA ASN A 74 7.45 -9.95 -6.81
C ASN A 74 6.55 -11.06 -6.26
N LYS A 75 6.32 -12.11 -7.06
CA LYS A 75 5.36 -13.20 -6.77
C LYS A 75 5.67 -14.00 -5.49
N SER A 76 6.88 -13.89 -4.91
CA SER A 76 7.24 -14.57 -3.66
C SER A 76 6.86 -13.79 -2.39
N MET A 77 6.47 -12.52 -2.52
CA MET A 77 6.07 -11.69 -1.40
C MET A 77 4.62 -11.97 -1.00
N ARG A 78 4.32 -11.96 0.29
CA ARG A 78 2.96 -12.21 0.82
C ARG A 78 1.96 -11.20 0.27
N VAL A 79 2.39 -9.96 0.01
CA VAL A 79 1.55 -8.91 -0.60
C VAL A 79 1.01 -9.27 -1.99
N MET A 80 1.67 -10.21 -2.68
CA MET A 80 1.25 -10.72 -4.00
C MET A 80 0.52 -12.06 -3.92
N GLN A 81 0.38 -12.65 -2.73
CA GLN A 81 -0.19 -13.98 -2.53
C GLN A 81 -1.45 -13.98 -1.66
N GLU A 82 -1.57 -13.01 -0.75
CA GLU A 82 -2.68 -12.91 0.19
C GLU A 82 -3.65 -11.79 -0.17
N GLU A 83 -4.92 -11.98 0.18
CA GLU A 83 -5.92 -10.92 0.08
C GLU A 83 -5.69 -9.84 1.15
N LEU A 84 -5.56 -8.59 0.69
CA LEU A 84 -5.13 -7.45 1.51
C LEU A 84 -6.28 -6.65 2.12
N PHE A 85 -7.46 -6.69 1.50
CA PHE A 85 -8.63 -5.91 1.95
C PHE A 85 -8.35 -4.40 2.14
N GLY A 86 -7.58 -3.80 1.23
CA GLY A 86 -7.75 -2.39 0.85
C GLY A 86 -6.56 -1.46 1.08
N THR A 87 -6.11 -1.29 2.32
CA THR A 87 -5.16 -0.21 2.67
C THR A 87 -3.73 -0.42 2.19
N ILE A 88 -3.45 -1.54 1.52
CA ILE A 88 -2.15 -1.86 0.90
C ILE A 88 -2.37 -2.04 -0.60
N LEU A 89 -1.63 -1.28 -1.40
CA LEU A 89 -1.68 -1.30 -2.86
C LEU A 89 -0.31 -1.74 -3.43
N PRO A 90 -0.15 -3.04 -3.77
CA PRO A 90 1.03 -3.51 -4.49
C PRO A 90 0.96 -3.12 -5.97
N ILE A 91 2.07 -2.64 -6.52
CA ILE A 91 2.17 -2.23 -7.93
C ILE A 91 3.32 -2.98 -8.59
N LEU A 92 2.96 -3.99 -9.38
CA LEU A 92 3.87 -4.78 -10.19
C LEU A 92 4.14 -4.09 -11.53
N LYS A 93 5.42 -3.92 -11.86
CA LYS A 93 5.83 -3.46 -13.19
C LYS A 93 5.90 -4.65 -14.14
N ILE A 94 5.19 -4.57 -15.26
CA ILE A 94 5.19 -5.57 -16.33
C ILE A 94 5.82 -4.98 -17.60
N SER A 95 6.43 -5.82 -18.42
CA SER A 95 7.05 -5.40 -19.69
C SER A 95 6.19 -5.71 -20.91
N ASN A 96 5.30 -6.68 -20.80
CA ASN A 96 4.40 -7.08 -21.87
C ASN A 96 3.05 -7.57 -21.30
N LEU A 97 2.07 -7.75 -22.18
CA LEU A 97 0.72 -8.15 -21.80
C LEU A 97 0.68 -9.57 -21.22
N ASN A 98 1.50 -10.49 -21.73
CA ASN A 98 1.52 -11.88 -21.25
C ASN A 98 2.01 -11.99 -19.81
N ASP A 99 2.83 -11.05 -19.32
CA ASP A 99 3.23 -10.99 -17.92
C ASP A 99 2.05 -10.67 -16.97
N ALA A 100 0.96 -10.11 -17.50
CA ALA A 100 -0.22 -9.66 -16.74
C ALA A 100 -1.37 -10.68 -16.69
N ILE A 101 -1.29 -11.73 -17.52
CA ILE A 101 -2.29 -12.81 -17.64
C ILE A 101 -1.83 -14.00 -16.79
#